data_AF-A0A9W8BM49-F1
#
_entry.id   AF-A0A9W8BM49-F1
#
_cell.length_a   1.000
_cell.length_b   1.000
_cell.length_c   1.000
_cell.angle_alpha   90.00
_cell.angle_beta   90.00
_cell.angle_gamma   90.00
#
_symmetry.space_group_name_H-M   'P 1'
#
loop_
_entity.id
_entity.type
_entity.pdbx_description
1 polymer ?
#
loop_
_entity_poly.entity_id
_entity_poly.type
_entity_poly.pdbx_seq_one_letter_code
_entity_poly.pdbx_strand_id
1 'polypeptide(L)'
;MAYAASDILVRVNSSLDSSAQADIECFGSLLTQLYQFGTNIEYVSRGSVALANLKVDAISNLVRVAYYDPDANRDQLTQLVRVNSSTLQYLDISSLDLAAFTDLVKCEDGDYTTYPCLHDLELDLKTRWDISNTPVFEGVVPFPKLRRLYIVRAYPFGDDTLFRGNAGTLEHLQFQPTSQAVDMLRQHGVFRPASHPNLYSVKIDCGHFRTEELPGSDMHLDYMLSIAPKATVWNMPDCVRDDSMCSILGLLGTHTNLQHLFLPSMVLGLTDVVTLIKSLPLLSDLYVDYPRLDVVPDGVPSDELPSYMISTYAPMGERFRSWHCACFYKWRASDEEIAKCILLLALVCPNFNKASVSSDAQKALMDAMRKAVNSAGFERHAWQLRHMHLDRLDMAKC
;
A
#
# COMPACT_ATOMS: atom_id res chain seq x y z
N MET A 1 -47.56 -2.38 10.19
CA MET A 1 -46.43 -1.75 10.89
C MET A 1 -45.16 -2.43 10.40
N ALA A 2 -44.43 -1.80 9.49
CA ALA A 2 -43.11 -2.27 9.08
C ALA A 2 -42.12 -1.75 10.14
N TYR A 3 -41.60 -2.66 10.98
CA TYR A 3 -40.45 -2.32 11.80
C TYR A 3 -39.27 -2.14 10.84
N ALA A 4 -38.68 -0.94 10.82
CA ALA A 4 -37.40 -0.73 10.16
C ALA A 4 -36.40 -1.67 10.85
N ALA A 5 -35.96 -2.71 10.14
CA ALA A 5 -34.92 -3.59 10.63
C ALA A 5 -33.67 -2.72 10.82
N SER A 6 -33.34 -2.43 12.08
CA SER A 6 -32.07 -1.84 12.45
C SER A 6 -30.96 -2.75 11.93
N ASP A 7 -29.93 -2.20 11.28
CA ASP A 7 -28.74 -2.93 10.87
C ASP A 7 -28.12 -3.62 12.09
N ILE A 8 -28.33 -4.93 12.21
CA ILE A 8 -27.70 -5.74 13.25
C ILE A 8 -26.34 -6.17 12.69
N LEU A 9 -25.31 -5.40 13.04
CA LEU A 9 -23.93 -5.82 12.80
C LEU A 9 -23.59 -6.98 13.75
N VAL A 10 -23.73 -8.21 13.28
CA VAL A 10 -23.26 -9.40 14.01
C VAL A 10 -21.80 -9.60 13.66
N ARG A 11 -20.88 -9.32 14.60
CA ARG A 11 -19.45 -9.63 14.46
C ARG A 11 -19.07 -10.78 15.38
N VAL A 12 -18.86 -11.96 14.82
CA VAL A 12 -18.47 -13.16 15.58
C VAL A 12 -16.96 -13.32 15.54
N ASN A 13 -16.25 -12.88 16.58
CA ASN A 13 -14.83 -13.22 16.74
C ASN A 13 -14.71 -14.58 17.43
N SER A 14 -14.57 -15.66 16.66
CA SER A 14 -14.36 -16.99 17.23
C SER A 14 -12.88 -17.28 17.45
N SER A 15 -12.38 -17.01 18.66
CA SER A 15 -11.13 -17.59 19.17
C SER A 15 -11.43 -18.69 20.19
N LEU A 16 -12.38 -19.58 19.86
CA LEU A 16 -12.84 -20.62 20.78
C LEU A 16 -11.81 -21.75 20.86
N ASP A 17 -11.43 -22.09 22.08
CA ASP A 17 -10.55 -23.22 22.40
C ASP A 17 -11.30 -24.55 22.19
N SER A 18 -10.62 -25.58 21.69
CA SER A 18 -11.23 -26.82 21.18
C SER A 18 -11.84 -27.73 22.26
N SER A 19 -11.76 -27.34 23.53
CA SER A 19 -12.17 -28.14 24.70
C SER A 19 -13.68 -28.14 25.00
N ALA A 20 -14.50 -27.35 24.29
CA ALA A 20 -15.94 -27.20 24.56
C ALA A 20 -16.85 -27.66 23.39
N GLN A 21 -16.65 -28.89 22.90
CA GLN A 21 -17.25 -29.37 21.65
C GLN A 21 -18.79 -29.41 21.63
N ALA A 22 -19.46 -29.70 22.75
CA ALA A 22 -20.93 -29.71 22.83
C ALA A 22 -21.53 -28.28 22.80
N ASP A 23 -20.84 -27.30 23.39
CA ASP A 23 -21.27 -25.90 23.35
C ASP A 23 -21.10 -25.31 21.93
N ILE A 24 -20.13 -25.83 21.17
CA ILE A 24 -19.84 -25.41 19.81
C ILE A 24 -20.97 -25.75 18.82
N GLU A 25 -21.58 -26.94 18.91
CA GLU A 25 -22.69 -27.32 18.01
C GLU A 25 -23.95 -26.48 18.26
N CYS A 26 -24.32 -26.28 19.53
CA CYS A 26 -25.46 -25.44 19.90
C CYS A 26 -25.24 -23.99 19.45
N PHE A 27 -24.03 -23.49 19.65
CA PHE A 27 -23.61 -22.17 19.20
C PHE A 27 -23.65 -22.04 17.67
N GLY A 28 -23.20 -23.05 16.92
CA GLY A 28 -23.27 -23.06 15.45
C GLY A 28 -24.69 -22.97 14.91
N SER A 29 -25.65 -23.69 15.52
CA SER A 29 -27.07 -23.61 15.14
C SER A 29 -27.67 -22.22 15.43
N LEU A 30 -27.37 -21.65 16.59
CA LEU A 30 -27.82 -20.30 16.95
C LEU A 30 -27.23 -19.24 16.00
N LEU A 31 -25.93 -19.32 15.73
CA LEU A 31 -25.26 -18.45 14.78
C LEU A 31 -25.88 -18.57 13.40
N THR A 32 -26.12 -19.79 12.91
CA THR A 32 -26.79 -20.02 11.63
C THR A 32 -28.12 -19.28 11.56
N GLN A 33 -28.95 -19.35 12.61
CA GLN A 33 -30.23 -18.63 12.64
C GLN A 33 -30.04 -17.12 12.65
N LEU A 34 -29.08 -16.60 13.41
CA LEU A 34 -28.74 -15.17 13.41
C LEU A 34 -28.33 -14.70 12.01
N TYR A 35 -27.50 -15.50 11.33
CA TYR A 35 -27.08 -15.22 9.95
C TYR A 35 -28.27 -15.29 8.99
N GLN A 36 -29.20 -16.22 9.12
CA GLN A 36 -30.35 -16.34 8.21
C GLN A 36 -31.29 -15.13 8.21
N PHE A 37 -31.50 -14.48 9.37
CA PHE A 37 -32.52 -13.43 9.51
C PHE A 37 -31.97 -12.01 9.56
N GLY A 38 -30.66 -11.83 9.73
CA GLY A 38 -30.04 -10.51 9.71
C GLY A 38 -30.02 -9.89 8.30
N THR A 39 -29.58 -8.63 8.24
CA THR A 39 -29.25 -7.93 6.99
C THR A 39 -27.88 -7.32 7.16
N ASN A 40 -27.13 -7.15 6.07
CA ASN A 40 -25.78 -6.54 6.10
C ASN A 40 -24.82 -7.27 7.05
N ILE A 41 -24.80 -8.60 7.01
CA ILE A 41 -24.06 -9.38 8.00
C ILE A 41 -22.60 -9.57 7.60
N GLU A 42 -21.70 -9.52 8.59
CA GLU A 42 -20.27 -9.74 8.41
C GLU A 42 -19.81 -11.04 9.10
N TYR A 43 -19.08 -11.88 8.38
CA TYR A 43 -18.38 -13.03 8.94
C TYR A 43 -16.88 -12.74 9.03
N VAL A 44 -16.31 -12.78 10.24
CA VAL A 44 -14.88 -12.53 10.48
C VAL A 44 -14.31 -13.62 11.36
N SER A 45 -13.43 -14.49 10.85
CA SER A 45 -12.82 -15.54 11.67
C SER A 45 -11.31 -15.61 11.53
N ARG A 46 -10.63 -15.80 12.66
CA ARG A 46 -9.20 -16.10 12.76
C ARG A 46 -8.91 -17.58 13.02
N GLY A 47 -9.92 -18.44 13.01
CA GLY A 47 -9.77 -19.86 13.33
C GLY A 47 -10.82 -20.76 12.70
N SER A 48 -10.52 -22.06 12.69
CA SER A 48 -11.29 -23.07 11.96
C SER A 48 -12.58 -23.52 12.64
N VAL A 49 -12.64 -23.53 13.96
CA VAL A 49 -13.69 -24.27 14.68
C VAL A 49 -15.11 -23.75 14.40
N ALA A 50 -15.30 -22.44 14.20
CA ALA A 50 -16.64 -21.88 13.99
C ALA A 50 -17.26 -22.27 12.65
N LEU A 51 -16.48 -22.25 11.56
CA LEU A 51 -17.01 -22.46 10.21
C LEU A 51 -17.52 -23.89 10.00
N ALA A 52 -16.83 -24.87 10.58
CA ALA A 52 -17.19 -26.29 10.50
C ALA A 52 -18.60 -26.59 11.03
N ASN A 53 -19.12 -25.75 11.93
CA ASN A 53 -20.38 -25.96 12.62
C ASN A 53 -21.53 -25.09 12.08
N LEU A 54 -21.28 -24.30 11.04
CA LEU A 54 -22.30 -23.49 10.37
C LEU A 54 -22.95 -24.27 9.24
N LYS A 55 -24.26 -24.13 9.07
CA LYS A 55 -24.95 -24.54 7.83
C LYS A 55 -24.76 -23.46 6.78
N VAL A 56 -23.58 -23.44 6.17
CA VAL A 56 -23.12 -22.39 5.25
C VAL A 56 -24.03 -22.23 4.03
N ASP A 57 -24.69 -23.30 3.59
CA ASP A 57 -25.67 -23.31 2.51
C ASP A 57 -26.94 -22.49 2.81
N ALA A 58 -27.23 -22.30 4.09
CA ALA A 58 -28.41 -21.55 4.52
C ALA A 58 -28.12 -20.07 4.79
N ILE A 59 -26.89 -19.61 4.65
CA ILE A 59 -26.45 -18.23 4.91
C ILE A 59 -26.21 -17.54 3.56
N SER A 60 -27.09 -16.63 3.12
CA SER A 60 -27.10 -16.05 1.77
C SER A 60 -27.17 -14.51 1.70
N ASN A 61 -26.91 -13.84 2.82
CA ASN A 61 -27.05 -12.40 3.04
C ASN A 61 -25.79 -11.74 3.65
N LEU A 62 -24.62 -12.39 3.55
CA LEU A 62 -23.36 -11.82 3.98
C LEU A 62 -22.91 -10.72 3.02
N VAL A 63 -22.54 -9.57 3.58
CA VAL A 63 -21.91 -8.47 2.83
C VAL A 63 -20.40 -8.45 3.00
N ARG A 64 -19.87 -9.12 4.04
CA ARG A 64 -18.44 -9.21 4.31
C ARG A 64 -18.04 -10.60 4.76
N VAL A 65 -16.95 -11.10 4.20
CA VAL A 65 -16.25 -12.30 4.68
C VAL A 65 -14.78 -11.96 4.88
N ALA A 66 -14.26 -12.18 6.08
CA ALA A 66 -12.84 -12.10 6.40
C ALA A 66 -12.39 -13.39 7.10
N TYR A 67 -11.40 -14.10 6.55
CA TYR A 67 -11.03 -15.43 7.03
C TYR A 67 -9.53 -15.69 6.95
N TYR A 68 -8.89 -15.94 8.10
CA TYR A 68 -7.43 -15.91 8.22
C TYR A 68 -6.72 -17.28 8.36
N ASP A 69 -7.41 -18.41 8.15
CA ASP A 69 -6.81 -19.77 8.17
C ASP A 69 -7.68 -20.86 7.48
N PRO A 70 -7.79 -20.87 6.13
CA PRO A 70 -8.73 -21.66 5.32
C PRO A 70 -8.53 -23.18 5.34
N ASP A 71 -7.38 -23.69 5.76
CA ASP A 71 -7.02 -25.10 5.52
C ASP A 71 -8.04 -26.11 6.04
N ALA A 72 -8.48 -25.92 7.28
CA ALA A 72 -9.34 -26.89 7.93
C ALA A 72 -10.80 -26.86 7.43
N ASN A 73 -11.22 -25.82 6.71
CA ASN A 73 -12.60 -25.62 6.27
C ASN A 73 -12.69 -25.03 4.86
N ARG A 74 -11.77 -25.45 3.98
CA ARG A 74 -11.68 -24.93 2.62
C ARG A 74 -13.03 -25.02 1.91
N ASP A 75 -13.64 -26.19 1.92
CA ASP A 75 -14.88 -26.46 1.18
C ASP A 75 -16.05 -25.64 1.73
N GLN A 76 -16.17 -25.56 3.06
CA GLN A 76 -17.20 -24.76 3.73
C GLN A 76 -17.01 -23.26 3.46
N LEU A 77 -15.77 -22.77 3.43
CA LEU A 77 -15.46 -21.38 3.09
C LEU A 77 -15.86 -21.09 1.64
N THR A 78 -15.46 -21.97 0.72
CA THR A 78 -15.81 -21.83 -0.69
C THR A 78 -17.31 -21.81 -0.90
N GLN A 79 -18.03 -22.73 -0.26
CA GLN A 79 -19.49 -22.78 -0.33
C GLN A 79 -20.12 -21.53 0.27
N LEU A 80 -19.67 -21.08 1.45
CA LEU A 80 -20.18 -19.87 2.09
C LEU A 80 -20.01 -18.65 1.17
N VAL A 81 -18.83 -18.45 0.61
CA VAL A 81 -18.56 -17.30 -0.27
C VAL A 81 -19.41 -17.36 -1.53
N ARG A 82 -19.57 -18.54 -2.16
CA ARG A 82 -20.36 -18.70 -3.39
C ARG A 82 -21.86 -18.49 -3.17
N VAL A 83 -22.42 -19.00 -2.07
CA VAL A 83 -23.83 -18.79 -1.71
C VAL A 83 -24.13 -17.30 -1.49
N ASN A 84 -23.13 -16.53 -1.05
CA ASN A 84 -23.22 -15.08 -0.86
C ASN A 84 -22.73 -14.25 -2.05
N SER A 85 -22.46 -14.86 -3.21
CA SER A 85 -21.88 -14.16 -4.37
C SER A 85 -22.66 -12.90 -4.80
N SER A 86 -23.98 -12.92 -4.71
CA SER A 86 -24.84 -11.79 -5.09
C SER A 86 -24.91 -10.65 -4.07
N THR A 87 -24.54 -10.90 -2.80
CA THR A 87 -24.66 -9.96 -1.69
C THR A 87 -23.31 -9.45 -1.17
N LEU A 88 -22.24 -10.21 -1.41
CA LEU A 88 -20.90 -9.93 -0.91
C LEU A 88 -20.32 -8.64 -1.49
N GLN A 89 -19.83 -7.77 -0.60
CA GLN A 89 -19.21 -6.48 -0.92
C GLN A 89 -17.72 -6.43 -0.55
N TYR A 90 -17.31 -7.19 0.46
CA TYR A 90 -15.93 -7.27 0.94
C TYR A 90 -15.51 -8.73 1.13
N LEU A 91 -14.34 -9.10 0.58
CA LEU A 91 -13.74 -10.41 0.75
C LEU A 91 -12.26 -10.26 1.12
N ASP A 92 -11.87 -10.77 2.29
CA ASP A 92 -10.49 -10.86 2.76
C ASP A 92 -10.20 -12.30 3.14
N ILE A 93 -9.35 -12.97 2.37
CA ILE A 93 -8.94 -14.34 2.68
C ILE A 93 -7.43 -14.38 2.75
N SER A 94 -6.92 -14.82 3.90
CA SER A 94 -5.49 -15.04 4.10
C SER A 94 -5.12 -16.51 4.09
N SER A 95 -3.90 -16.78 3.64
CA SER A 95 -3.37 -18.13 3.44
C SER A 95 -4.30 -19.05 2.63
N LEU A 96 -4.89 -18.57 1.54
CA LEU A 96 -5.66 -19.41 0.61
C LEU A 96 -4.73 -20.08 -0.43
N ASP A 97 -4.95 -21.36 -0.73
CA ASP A 97 -4.25 -22.03 -1.83
C ASP A 97 -4.90 -21.72 -3.19
N LEU A 98 -4.16 -21.93 -4.29
CA LEU A 98 -4.64 -21.60 -5.64
C LEU A 98 -5.89 -22.41 -6.04
N ALA A 99 -5.96 -23.68 -5.64
CA ALA A 99 -7.08 -24.54 -6.01
C ALA A 99 -8.35 -24.07 -5.28
N ALA A 100 -8.24 -23.72 -3.99
CA ALA A 100 -9.34 -23.15 -3.22
C ALA A 100 -9.83 -21.83 -3.82
N PHE A 101 -8.89 -20.96 -4.22
CA PHE A 101 -9.23 -19.73 -4.94
C PHE A 101 -9.93 -20.02 -6.27
N THR A 102 -9.46 -21.02 -7.01
CA THR A 102 -10.08 -21.43 -8.27
C THR A 102 -11.52 -21.91 -8.04
N ASP A 103 -11.76 -22.68 -6.97
CA ASP A 103 -13.10 -23.18 -6.61
C ASP A 103 -14.06 -22.05 -6.19
N LEU A 104 -13.54 -20.89 -5.75
CA LEU A 104 -14.37 -19.70 -5.48
C LEU A 104 -14.91 -19.07 -6.76
N VAL A 105 -14.15 -19.13 -7.86
CA VAL A 105 -14.49 -18.44 -9.11
C VAL A 105 -15.11 -19.40 -10.12
N LYS A 106 -14.69 -20.67 -10.12
CA LYS A 106 -15.12 -21.68 -11.08
C LYS A 106 -16.08 -22.67 -10.44
N CYS A 107 -17.19 -22.92 -11.12
CA CYS A 107 -18.19 -23.90 -10.75
C CYS A 107 -17.81 -25.30 -11.25
N GLU A 108 -18.40 -26.36 -10.65
CA GLU A 108 -18.12 -27.75 -11.03
C GLU A 108 -18.62 -28.10 -12.44
N ASP A 109 -19.68 -27.42 -12.90
CA ASP A 109 -20.23 -27.50 -14.26
C ASP A 109 -19.38 -26.77 -15.31
N GLY A 110 -18.32 -26.08 -14.88
CA GLY A 110 -17.43 -25.30 -15.74
C GLY A 110 -17.85 -23.84 -15.92
N ASP A 111 -19.00 -23.42 -15.37
CA ASP A 111 -19.42 -22.03 -15.34
C ASP A 111 -18.61 -21.22 -14.31
N TYR A 112 -18.85 -19.92 -14.27
CA TYR A 112 -18.13 -18.99 -13.40
C TYR A 112 -19.07 -18.29 -12.42
N THR A 113 -18.64 -18.21 -11.16
CA THR A 113 -19.32 -17.41 -10.15
C THR A 113 -18.91 -15.94 -10.32
N THR A 114 -19.90 -15.07 -10.52
CA THR A 114 -19.70 -13.62 -10.55
C THR A 114 -20.15 -13.01 -9.23
N TYR A 115 -19.39 -12.04 -8.73
CA TYR A 115 -19.63 -11.31 -7.50
C TYR A 115 -20.00 -9.85 -7.83
N PRO A 116 -21.25 -9.58 -8.25
CA PRO A 116 -21.67 -8.29 -8.83
C PRO A 116 -21.68 -7.12 -7.84
N CYS A 117 -21.54 -7.40 -6.54
CA CYS A 117 -21.54 -6.40 -5.47
C CYS A 117 -20.16 -6.22 -4.82
N LEU A 118 -19.16 -7.02 -5.20
CA LEU A 118 -17.85 -6.99 -4.55
C LEU A 118 -17.06 -5.74 -4.94
N HIS A 119 -16.68 -4.96 -3.94
CA HIS A 119 -15.94 -3.70 -4.08
C HIS A 119 -14.52 -3.80 -3.53
N ASP A 120 -14.31 -4.62 -2.50
CA ASP A 120 -13.03 -4.78 -1.81
C ASP A 120 -12.61 -6.26 -1.83
N LEU A 121 -11.46 -6.54 -2.42
CA LEU A 121 -10.88 -7.88 -2.50
C LEU A 121 -9.46 -7.86 -1.95
N GLU A 122 -9.23 -8.61 -0.88
CA GLU A 122 -7.94 -8.85 -0.26
C GLU A 122 -7.62 -10.34 -0.31
N LEU A 123 -6.50 -10.65 -0.96
CA LEU A 123 -6.04 -12.00 -1.21
C LEU A 123 -4.61 -12.15 -0.72
N ASP A 124 -4.44 -12.98 0.29
CA ASP A 124 -3.14 -13.41 0.76
C ASP A 124 -2.99 -14.92 0.53
N LEU A 125 -2.17 -15.29 -0.44
CA LEU A 125 -2.15 -16.63 -1.02
C LEU A 125 -0.92 -17.43 -0.57
N LYS A 126 -1.11 -18.68 -0.16
CA LYS A 126 -0.11 -19.45 0.61
C LYS A 126 1.27 -19.53 0.01
N THR A 127 1.33 -19.77 -1.29
CA THR A 127 2.55 -20.09 -2.00
C THR A 127 2.63 -19.27 -3.26
N ARG A 128 3.86 -19.03 -3.72
CA ARG A 128 4.07 -18.60 -5.09
C ARG A 128 3.92 -19.82 -5.97
N TRP A 129 3.06 -19.71 -6.96
CA TRP A 129 2.90 -20.69 -8.01
C TRP A 129 3.54 -20.18 -9.29
N ASP A 130 3.89 -21.12 -10.15
CA ASP A 130 4.22 -20.82 -11.54
C ASP A 130 2.97 -20.24 -12.21
N ILE A 131 3.09 -19.07 -12.82
CA ILE A 131 1.96 -18.40 -13.48
C ILE A 131 1.40 -19.26 -14.62
N SER A 132 2.21 -20.13 -15.22
CA SER A 132 1.74 -21.07 -16.25
C SER A 132 0.73 -22.12 -15.75
N ASN A 133 0.65 -22.33 -14.42
CA ASN A 133 -0.31 -23.23 -13.79
C ASN A 133 -1.55 -22.52 -13.22
N THR A 134 -1.65 -21.20 -13.44
CA THR A 134 -2.80 -20.43 -12.93
C THR A 134 -3.96 -20.44 -13.92
N PRO A 135 -5.20 -20.36 -13.41
CA PRO A 135 -6.38 -20.35 -14.28
C PRO A 135 -6.41 -19.10 -15.17
N VAL A 136 -6.95 -19.26 -16.37
CA VAL A 136 -7.27 -18.20 -17.33
C VAL A 136 -8.78 -18.20 -17.52
N PHE A 137 -9.41 -17.03 -17.42
CA PHE A 137 -10.87 -16.90 -17.50
C PHE A 137 -11.26 -15.99 -18.67
N GLU A 138 -11.29 -16.58 -19.86
CA GLU A 138 -11.62 -15.85 -21.09
C GLU A 138 -13.04 -15.29 -21.07
N GLY A 139 -13.17 -13.98 -21.28
CA GLY A 139 -14.47 -13.31 -21.43
C GLY A 139 -15.27 -13.11 -20.14
N VAL A 140 -14.72 -13.49 -18.98
CA VAL A 140 -15.42 -13.45 -17.70
C VAL A 140 -14.79 -12.42 -16.79
N VAL A 141 -15.63 -11.64 -16.10
CA VAL A 141 -15.21 -10.67 -15.09
C VAL A 141 -15.81 -11.08 -13.75
N PRO A 142 -15.08 -11.81 -12.89
CA PRO A 142 -15.64 -12.31 -11.64
C PRO A 142 -16.07 -11.20 -10.67
N PHE A 143 -15.46 -10.01 -10.75
CA PHE A 143 -15.63 -8.95 -9.74
C PHE A 143 -15.96 -7.58 -10.38
N PRO A 144 -17.01 -7.43 -11.19
CA PRO A 144 -17.18 -6.29 -12.12
C PRO A 144 -17.35 -4.91 -11.48
N LYS A 145 -17.40 -4.80 -10.15
CA LYS A 145 -17.47 -3.53 -9.40
C LYS A 145 -16.30 -3.35 -8.45
N LEU A 146 -15.17 -4.01 -8.71
CA LEU A 146 -14.02 -3.97 -7.82
C LEU A 146 -13.40 -2.57 -7.80
N ARG A 147 -13.28 -2.00 -6.60
CA ARG A 147 -12.68 -0.67 -6.35
C ARG A 147 -11.35 -0.79 -5.64
N ARG A 148 -11.19 -1.78 -4.75
CA ARG A 148 -9.94 -2.02 -4.03
C ARG A 148 -9.46 -3.45 -4.24
N LEU A 149 -8.21 -3.58 -4.66
CA LEU A 149 -7.54 -4.86 -4.85
C LEU A 149 -6.25 -4.89 -4.03
N TYR A 150 -6.18 -5.82 -3.09
CA TYR A 150 -5.00 -6.10 -2.28
C TYR A 150 -4.54 -7.53 -2.54
N ILE A 151 -3.36 -7.70 -3.12
CA ILE A 151 -2.75 -9.00 -3.39
C ILE A 151 -1.40 -9.03 -2.68
N VAL A 152 -1.31 -9.83 -1.62
CA VAL A 152 -0.15 -9.81 -0.71
C VAL A 152 1.02 -10.65 -1.21
N ARG A 153 0.78 -11.83 -1.81
CA ARG A 153 1.88 -12.77 -2.14
C ARG A 153 2.05 -13.09 -3.63
N ALA A 154 0.97 -13.43 -4.32
CA ALA A 154 1.02 -13.90 -5.70
C ALA A 154 -0.24 -13.50 -6.46
N TYR A 155 -0.09 -13.16 -7.74
CA TYR A 155 -1.22 -12.92 -8.62
C TYR A 155 -1.89 -14.27 -9.00
N PRO A 156 -3.22 -14.42 -8.87
CA PRO A 156 -3.87 -15.72 -8.99
C PRO A 156 -4.30 -16.16 -10.39
N PHE A 157 -4.04 -15.37 -11.44
CA PHE A 157 -4.50 -15.68 -12.80
C PHE A 157 -3.34 -15.73 -13.80
N GLY A 158 -3.56 -16.48 -14.88
CA GLY A 158 -2.59 -16.63 -15.97
C GLY A 158 -2.64 -15.50 -16.98
N ASP A 159 -3.57 -14.55 -16.80
CA ASP A 159 -3.85 -13.41 -17.67
C ASP A 159 -4.23 -12.16 -16.86
N ASP A 160 -4.62 -11.08 -17.52
CA ASP A 160 -5.03 -9.82 -16.88
C ASP A 160 -6.49 -9.79 -16.38
N THR A 161 -7.13 -10.94 -16.08
CA THR A 161 -8.55 -11.02 -15.67
C THR A 161 -8.96 -9.96 -14.62
N LEU A 162 -8.18 -9.79 -13.54
CA LEU A 162 -8.51 -8.83 -12.48
C LEU A 162 -8.42 -7.37 -12.93
N PHE A 163 -7.56 -7.06 -13.88
CA PHE A 163 -7.34 -5.69 -14.34
C PHE A 163 -8.29 -5.35 -15.50
N ARG A 164 -8.40 -6.24 -16.49
CA ARG A 164 -9.23 -6.05 -17.68
C ARG A 164 -10.68 -5.72 -17.34
N GLY A 165 -11.26 -6.50 -16.44
CA GLY A 165 -12.66 -6.34 -16.04
C GLY A 165 -12.93 -5.15 -15.13
N ASN A 166 -11.89 -4.61 -14.48
CA ASN A 166 -12.01 -3.58 -13.44
C ASN A 166 -11.29 -2.27 -13.77
N ALA A 167 -10.81 -2.13 -15.01
CA ALA A 167 -10.11 -0.95 -15.48
C ALA A 167 -10.85 0.36 -15.16
N GLY A 168 -12.18 0.35 -15.33
CA GLY A 168 -13.05 1.50 -15.09
C GLY A 168 -13.53 1.68 -13.64
N THR A 169 -13.21 0.77 -12.72
CA THR A 169 -13.72 0.81 -11.34
C THR A 169 -12.62 0.81 -10.28
N LEU A 170 -11.43 0.32 -10.61
CA LEU A 170 -10.33 0.18 -9.68
C LEU A 170 -9.79 1.55 -9.25
N GLU A 171 -9.75 1.77 -7.93
CA GLU A 171 -9.37 3.01 -7.26
C GLU A 171 -8.11 2.84 -6.41
N HIS A 172 -7.96 1.66 -5.80
CA HIS A 172 -6.83 1.30 -4.96
C HIS A 172 -6.24 -0.04 -5.42
N LEU A 173 -4.92 -0.05 -5.61
CA LEU A 173 -4.15 -1.24 -5.92
C LEU A 173 -3.02 -1.39 -4.89
N GLN A 174 -3.02 -2.50 -4.18
CA GLN A 174 -1.83 -3.01 -3.50
C GLN A 174 -1.48 -4.36 -4.09
N PHE A 175 -0.25 -4.50 -4.59
CA PHE A 175 0.15 -5.71 -5.29
C PHE A 175 1.61 -6.02 -5.01
N GLN A 176 1.90 -7.28 -4.69
CA GLN A 176 3.25 -7.84 -4.69
C GLN A 176 3.48 -8.67 -5.98
N PRO A 177 3.89 -8.04 -7.09
CA PRO A 177 4.15 -8.75 -8.34
C PRO A 177 5.36 -9.68 -8.25
N THR A 178 5.27 -10.84 -8.91
CA THR A 178 6.45 -11.58 -9.36
C THR A 178 6.89 -11.06 -10.74
N SER A 179 8.16 -11.26 -11.12
CA SER A 179 8.66 -10.88 -12.45
C SER A 179 7.79 -11.47 -13.58
N GLN A 180 7.39 -12.73 -13.45
CA GLN A 180 6.49 -13.40 -14.40
C GLN A 180 5.12 -12.71 -14.50
N ALA A 181 4.55 -12.28 -13.37
CA ALA A 181 3.27 -11.56 -13.36
C ALA A 181 3.41 -10.19 -14.02
N VAL A 182 4.50 -9.45 -13.79
CA VAL A 182 4.74 -8.17 -14.48
C VAL A 182 4.83 -8.36 -15.98
N ASP A 183 5.62 -9.34 -16.44
CA ASP A 183 5.77 -9.61 -17.87
C ASP A 183 4.45 -10.00 -18.53
N MET A 184 3.67 -10.88 -17.89
CA MET A 184 2.34 -11.25 -18.35
C MET A 184 1.43 -10.02 -18.42
N LEU A 185 1.28 -9.27 -17.33
CA LEU A 185 0.39 -8.10 -17.28
C LEU A 185 0.80 -7.02 -18.29
N ARG A 186 2.10 -6.87 -18.56
CA ARG A 186 2.64 -6.00 -19.60
C ARG A 186 2.22 -6.45 -20.99
N GLN A 187 2.35 -7.75 -21.30
CA GLN A 187 1.93 -8.30 -22.61
C GLN A 187 0.43 -8.09 -22.85
N HIS A 188 -0.37 -8.16 -21.79
CA HIS A 188 -1.80 -7.86 -21.82
C HIS A 188 -2.13 -6.36 -21.82
N GLY A 189 -1.14 -5.47 -21.71
CA GLY A 189 -1.32 -4.02 -21.80
C GLY A 189 -1.89 -3.36 -20.55
N VAL A 190 -1.86 -4.04 -19.40
CA VAL A 190 -2.31 -3.50 -18.09
C VAL A 190 -1.57 -2.21 -17.75
N PHE A 191 -0.28 -2.15 -18.07
CA PHE A 191 0.58 -0.99 -17.79
C PHE A 191 0.51 0.13 -18.84
N ARG A 192 -0.37 0.05 -19.84
CA ARG A 192 -0.53 1.15 -20.80
C ARG A 192 -0.98 2.43 -20.07
N PRO A 193 -0.47 3.62 -20.43
CA PRO A 193 -0.91 4.88 -19.83
C PRO A 193 -2.42 5.02 -19.82
N ALA A 194 -2.98 5.39 -18.66
CA ALA A 194 -4.41 5.59 -18.45
C ALA A 194 -5.30 4.36 -18.70
N SER A 195 -4.74 3.14 -18.63
CA SER A 195 -5.51 1.89 -18.63
C SER A 195 -6.48 1.81 -17.45
N HIS A 196 -6.14 2.43 -16.31
CA HIS A 196 -6.94 2.47 -15.09
C HIS A 196 -7.21 3.93 -14.68
N PRO A 197 -8.16 4.63 -15.34
CA PRO A 197 -8.34 6.07 -15.18
C PRO A 197 -8.80 6.52 -13.77
N ASN A 198 -9.37 5.60 -12.98
CA ASN A 198 -9.85 5.86 -11.61
C ASN A 198 -8.83 5.49 -10.53
N LEU A 199 -7.70 4.89 -10.90
CA LEU A 199 -6.69 4.44 -9.97
C LEU A 199 -5.94 5.66 -9.41
N TYR A 200 -6.16 5.97 -8.14
CA TYR A 200 -5.54 7.10 -7.47
C TYR A 200 -4.54 6.71 -6.37
N SER A 201 -4.59 5.47 -5.92
CA SER A 201 -3.72 4.92 -4.88
C SER A 201 -3.06 3.64 -5.36
N VAL A 202 -1.73 3.67 -5.52
CA VAL A 202 -0.95 2.49 -5.92
C VAL A 202 0.13 2.20 -4.88
N LYS A 203 0.18 0.95 -4.44
CA LYS A 203 1.24 0.41 -3.60
C LYS A 203 1.78 -0.87 -4.22
N ILE A 204 3.04 -0.83 -4.63
CA ILE A 204 3.73 -2.01 -5.12
C ILE A 204 4.66 -2.49 -4.03
N ASP A 205 4.42 -3.70 -3.53
CA ASP A 205 5.24 -4.31 -2.50
C ASP A 205 6.27 -5.24 -3.15
N CYS A 206 7.52 -5.20 -2.68
CA CYS A 206 8.58 -6.13 -3.08
C CYS A 206 8.85 -7.17 -1.97
N GLY A 207 8.05 -7.22 -0.90
CA GLY A 207 8.20 -8.16 0.23
C GLY A 207 9.64 -8.40 0.69
N HIS A 208 9.89 -9.54 1.34
CA HIS A 208 11.25 -9.98 1.69
C HIS A 208 12.00 -10.63 0.51
N PHE A 209 11.69 -10.27 -0.74
CA PHE A 209 12.43 -10.82 -1.88
C PHE A 209 13.92 -10.49 -1.71
N ARG A 210 14.78 -11.49 -1.87
CA ARG A 210 16.19 -11.24 -2.16
C ARG A 210 16.21 -10.53 -3.52
N THR A 211 16.81 -9.35 -3.59
CA THR A 211 16.99 -8.53 -4.79
C THR A 211 17.55 -9.26 -6.01
N GLU A 212 18.01 -10.49 -5.83
CA GLU A 212 18.51 -11.42 -6.84
C GLU A 212 17.39 -12.04 -7.73
N GLU A 213 16.13 -12.08 -7.28
CA GLU A 213 15.01 -12.73 -8.00
C GLU A 213 14.17 -11.78 -8.88
N LEU A 214 14.56 -10.51 -9.01
CA LEU A 214 14.01 -9.59 -10.00
C LEU A 214 15.01 -9.47 -11.16
N PRO A 215 14.98 -10.35 -12.18
CA PRO A 215 15.85 -10.22 -13.33
C PRO A 215 15.39 -9.00 -14.13
N GLY A 216 16.25 -7.97 -14.25
CA GLY A 216 15.95 -6.76 -15.03
C GLY A 216 15.22 -5.64 -14.28
N SER A 217 15.46 -5.51 -12.96
CA SER A 217 14.80 -4.60 -11.99
C SER A 217 14.37 -3.22 -12.48
N ASP A 218 15.11 -2.61 -13.40
CA ASP A 218 14.90 -1.23 -13.82
C ASP A 218 13.82 -1.11 -14.91
N MET A 219 13.67 -2.15 -15.74
CA MET A 219 12.79 -2.16 -16.92
C MET A 219 11.32 -2.36 -16.56
N HIS A 220 10.97 -2.48 -15.27
CA HIS A 220 9.60 -2.73 -14.85
C HIS A 220 8.96 -1.54 -14.11
N LEU A 221 9.76 -0.63 -13.57
CA LEU A 221 9.24 0.50 -12.80
C LEU A 221 8.56 1.54 -13.69
N ASP A 222 9.06 1.75 -14.90
CA ASP A 222 8.44 2.61 -15.90
C ASP A 222 7.03 2.14 -16.26
N TYR A 223 6.85 0.84 -16.48
CA TYR A 223 5.56 0.22 -16.72
C TYR A 223 4.64 0.33 -15.50
N MET A 224 5.17 0.09 -14.30
CA MET A 224 4.37 0.19 -13.09
C MET A 224 3.86 1.62 -12.91
N LEU A 225 4.73 2.62 -13.00
CA LEU A 225 4.34 4.03 -12.89
C LEU A 225 3.30 4.43 -13.95
N SER A 226 3.38 3.91 -15.18
CA SER A 226 2.43 4.26 -16.23
C SER A 226 0.99 3.75 -16.01
N ILE A 227 0.74 2.82 -15.09
CA ILE A 227 -0.62 2.32 -14.82
C ILE A 227 -1.57 3.43 -14.29
N ALA A 228 -1.04 4.37 -13.52
CA ALA A 228 -1.83 5.36 -12.79
C ALA A 228 -1.22 6.78 -12.90
N PRO A 229 -1.30 7.41 -14.08
CA PRO A 229 -0.76 8.77 -14.29
C PRO A 229 -1.46 9.84 -13.43
N LYS A 230 -2.65 9.53 -12.89
CA LYS A 230 -3.44 10.42 -12.02
C LYS A 230 -3.35 10.08 -10.54
N ALA A 231 -2.47 9.16 -10.15
CA ALA A 231 -2.32 8.77 -8.76
C ALA A 231 -1.93 9.96 -7.86
N THR A 232 -2.59 10.03 -6.71
CA THR A 232 -2.26 10.96 -5.62
C THR A 232 -1.42 10.29 -4.55
N VAL A 233 -1.42 8.95 -4.50
CA VAL A 233 -0.61 8.14 -3.58
C VAL A 233 0.18 7.12 -4.39
N TRP A 234 1.50 7.13 -4.23
CA TRP A 234 2.40 6.11 -4.76
C TRP A 234 3.29 5.56 -3.65
N ASN A 235 3.26 4.25 -3.48
CA ASN A 235 4.21 3.53 -2.66
C ASN A 235 5.03 2.59 -3.54
N MET A 236 6.29 2.98 -3.74
CA MET A 236 7.27 2.30 -4.56
C MET A 236 7.82 1.07 -3.84
N PRO A 237 8.26 0.06 -4.59
CA PRO A 237 8.79 -1.14 -3.96
C PRO A 237 10.19 -0.91 -3.36
N ASP A 238 10.52 -1.65 -2.31
CA ASP A 238 11.81 -1.63 -1.55
C ASP A 238 13.04 -2.03 -2.41
N CYS A 239 12.81 -2.60 -3.59
CA CYS A 239 13.83 -3.26 -4.42
C CYS A 239 14.52 -2.34 -5.46
N VAL A 240 14.34 -1.02 -5.38
CA VAL A 240 14.93 -0.07 -6.33
C VAL A 240 16.42 0.14 -6.06
N ARG A 241 17.27 -0.02 -7.07
CA ARG A 241 18.72 0.23 -6.96
C ARG A 241 19.06 1.70 -7.19
N ASP A 242 20.14 2.17 -6.56
CA ASP A 242 20.59 3.57 -6.62
C ASP A 242 20.93 4.04 -8.05
N ASP A 243 21.41 3.14 -8.92
CA ASP A 243 21.81 3.47 -10.30
C ASP A 243 20.63 3.85 -11.22
N SER A 244 19.42 3.44 -10.87
CA SER A 244 18.20 3.73 -11.64
C SER A 244 17.55 5.07 -11.29
N MET A 245 18.07 5.78 -10.28
CA MET A 245 17.39 6.94 -9.71
C MET A 245 17.09 8.06 -10.70
N CYS A 246 18.05 8.45 -11.54
CA CYS A 246 17.83 9.53 -12.51
C CYS A 246 16.65 9.25 -13.44
N SER A 247 16.50 7.99 -13.87
CA SER A 247 15.39 7.55 -14.71
C SER A 247 14.07 7.62 -13.95
N ILE A 248 14.06 7.17 -12.69
CA ILE A 248 12.86 7.16 -11.83
C ILE A 248 12.41 8.58 -11.51
N LEU A 249 13.32 9.49 -11.16
CA LEU A 249 12.99 10.89 -10.89
C LEU A 249 12.40 11.57 -12.13
N GLY A 250 12.93 11.27 -13.32
CA GLY A 250 12.39 11.76 -14.58
C GLY A 250 10.95 11.25 -14.84
N LEU A 251 10.70 9.97 -14.57
CA LEU A 251 9.37 9.36 -14.71
C LEU A 251 8.37 9.92 -13.69
N LEU A 252 8.77 10.02 -12.41
CA LEU A 252 7.94 10.59 -11.35
C LEU A 252 7.56 12.03 -11.67
N GLY A 253 8.43 12.82 -12.31
CA GLY A 253 8.10 14.18 -12.76
C GLY A 253 6.90 14.26 -13.72
N THR A 254 6.46 13.15 -14.31
CA THR A 254 5.23 13.10 -15.12
C THR A 254 3.94 12.98 -14.27
N HIS A 255 4.06 12.59 -13.00
CA HIS A 255 2.96 12.39 -12.05
C HIS A 255 2.61 13.67 -11.28
N THR A 256 2.15 14.69 -12.01
CA THR A 256 1.84 16.02 -11.43
C THR A 256 0.75 16.04 -10.35
N ASN A 257 -0.04 14.97 -10.20
CA ASN A 257 -1.09 14.84 -9.19
C ASN A 257 -0.62 14.23 -7.86
N LEU A 258 0.63 13.78 -7.79
CA LEU A 258 1.15 13.04 -6.66
C LEU A 258 1.23 13.91 -5.41
N GLN A 259 0.58 13.46 -4.32
CA GLN A 259 0.53 14.16 -3.03
C GLN A 259 1.34 13.41 -1.97
N HIS A 260 1.30 12.08 -2.00
CA HIS A 260 1.99 11.21 -1.05
C HIS A 260 2.88 10.24 -1.82
N LEU A 261 4.18 10.34 -1.60
CA LEU A 261 5.16 9.49 -2.25
C LEU A 261 5.97 8.73 -1.20
N PHE A 262 5.92 7.41 -1.28
CA PHE A 262 6.69 6.50 -0.44
C PHE A 262 7.75 5.82 -1.31
N LEU A 263 9.01 6.04 -0.96
CA LEU A 263 10.22 5.52 -1.58
C LEU A 263 11.01 4.75 -0.49
N PRO A 264 10.46 3.63 0.01
CA PRO A 264 11.18 2.83 1.00
C PRO A 264 12.53 2.42 0.42
N SER A 265 13.57 2.46 1.27
CA SER A 265 14.91 1.94 0.95
C SER A 265 15.69 2.68 -0.14
N MET A 266 15.15 3.78 -0.67
CA MET A 266 15.89 4.65 -1.57
C MET A 266 16.74 5.65 -0.77
N VAL A 267 18.04 5.68 -1.03
CA VAL A 267 18.97 6.63 -0.41
C VAL A 267 19.10 7.85 -1.32
N LEU A 268 18.31 8.90 -1.05
CA LEU A 268 18.32 10.12 -1.87
C LEU A 268 19.33 11.15 -1.34
N GLY A 269 20.09 11.81 -2.21
CA GLY A 269 20.81 13.02 -1.82
C GLY A 269 19.86 14.18 -1.54
N LEU A 270 20.30 15.20 -0.79
CA LEU A 270 19.50 16.43 -0.63
C LEU A 270 19.11 17.04 -1.99
N THR A 271 20.02 17.04 -2.96
CA THR A 271 19.77 17.53 -4.31
C THR A 271 18.69 16.72 -5.04
N ASP A 272 18.64 15.40 -4.81
CA ASP A 272 17.59 14.54 -5.38
C ASP A 272 16.23 14.83 -4.75
N VAL A 273 16.17 15.00 -3.43
CA VAL A 273 14.95 15.39 -2.70
C VAL A 273 14.44 16.74 -3.20
N VAL A 274 15.32 17.73 -3.36
CA VAL A 274 14.98 19.05 -3.90
C VAL A 274 14.45 18.94 -5.34
N THR A 275 15.11 18.14 -6.18
CA THR A 275 14.70 17.91 -7.57
C THR A 275 13.32 17.25 -7.63
N LEU A 276 13.06 16.27 -6.76
CA LEU A 276 11.79 15.59 -6.64
C LEU A 276 10.66 16.53 -6.20
N ILE A 277 10.89 17.36 -5.18
CA ILE A 277 9.91 18.35 -4.73
C ILE A 277 9.61 19.38 -5.85
N LYS A 278 10.62 19.78 -6.63
CA LYS A 278 10.41 20.66 -7.79
C LYS A 278 9.58 20.01 -8.90
N SER A 279 9.81 18.72 -9.17
CA SER A 279 9.10 18.00 -10.23
C SER A 279 7.67 17.62 -9.86
N LEU A 280 7.35 17.59 -8.56
CA LEU A 280 6.04 17.20 -8.04
C LEU A 280 5.35 18.37 -7.32
N PRO A 281 4.66 19.27 -8.03
CA PRO A 281 4.14 20.52 -7.47
C PRO A 281 3.04 20.33 -6.40
N LEU A 282 2.36 19.17 -6.39
CA LEU A 282 1.33 18.84 -5.41
C LEU A 282 1.85 17.94 -4.27
N LEU A 283 3.13 17.60 -4.26
CA LEU A 283 3.71 16.73 -3.23
C LEU A 283 3.57 17.40 -1.87
N SER A 284 2.88 16.71 -0.96
CA SER A 284 2.64 17.12 0.42
C SER A 284 3.53 16.33 1.37
N ASP A 285 3.64 15.03 1.15
CA ASP A 285 4.30 14.09 2.06
C ASP A 285 5.26 13.20 1.28
N LEU A 286 6.52 13.20 1.71
CA LEU A 286 7.57 12.34 1.18
C LEU A 286 8.04 11.37 2.26
N TYR A 287 8.01 10.07 1.96
CA TYR A 287 8.57 9.02 2.80
C TYR A 287 9.76 8.44 2.06
N VAL A 288 10.94 8.58 2.64
CA VAL A 288 12.19 8.11 2.03
C VAL A 288 13.16 7.74 3.13
N ASP A 289 14.10 6.84 2.84
CA ASP A 289 15.19 6.55 3.75
C ASP A 289 16.17 7.73 3.86
N TYR A 290 17.12 7.63 4.80
CA TYR A 290 18.01 8.74 5.15
C TYR A 290 18.65 9.38 3.93
N PRO A 291 18.64 10.71 3.85
CA PRO A 291 19.32 11.35 2.78
C PRO A 291 20.79 11.42 3.09
N ARG A 292 21.54 11.39 2.02
CA ARG A 292 22.95 11.72 2.02
C ARG A 292 23.10 13.23 1.82
N LEU A 293 23.89 13.89 2.67
CA LEU A 293 24.27 15.29 2.42
C LEU A 293 25.31 15.40 1.28
N ASP A 294 25.68 14.24 0.71
CA ASP A 294 26.80 13.93 -0.19
C ASP A 294 26.80 14.69 -1.53
N VAL A 295 25.84 15.60 -1.74
CA VAL A 295 25.79 16.48 -2.93
C VAL A 295 25.57 17.92 -2.49
N VAL A 296 26.45 18.43 -1.63
CA VAL A 296 26.71 19.87 -1.66
C VAL A 296 27.24 20.15 -3.06
N PRO A 297 26.64 21.08 -3.84
CA PRO A 297 27.15 21.42 -5.16
C PRO A 297 28.64 21.71 -5.06
N ASP A 298 29.43 21.09 -5.95
CA ASP A 298 30.89 21.15 -5.89
C ASP A 298 31.37 22.58 -5.65
N GLY A 299 32.11 22.77 -4.55
CA GLY A 299 32.74 24.05 -4.21
C GLY A 299 31.92 25.01 -3.35
N VAL A 300 30.71 24.68 -2.90
CA VAL A 300 29.97 25.50 -1.92
C VAL A 300 30.44 25.18 -0.50
N PRO A 301 31.03 26.12 0.26
CA PRO A 301 31.38 25.91 1.65
C PRO A 301 30.17 25.55 2.51
N SER A 302 30.33 24.67 3.50
CA SER A 302 29.22 24.20 4.36
C SER A 302 28.50 25.33 5.09
N ASP A 303 29.17 26.45 5.38
CA ASP A 303 28.61 27.64 6.01
C ASP A 303 27.89 28.57 5.02
N GLU A 304 28.15 28.46 3.72
CA GLU A 304 27.42 29.19 2.68
C GLU A 304 26.20 28.44 2.15
N LEU A 305 26.14 27.12 2.39
CA LEU A 305 25.09 26.23 1.90
C LEU A 305 23.65 26.73 2.16
N PRO A 306 23.28 27.26 3.35
CA PRO A 306 21.94 27.81 3.57
C PRO A 306 21.61 28.98 2.64
N SER A 307 22.57 29.88 2.42
CA SER A 307 22.39 31.04 1.55
C SER A 307 22.28 30.64 0.08
N TYR A 308 23.09 29.66 -0.33
CA TYR A 308 22.99 29.05 -1.66
C TYR A 308 21.63 28.39 -1.88
N MET A 309 21.13 27.62 -0.90
CA MET A 309 19.84 26.93 -1.01
C MET A 309 18.69 27.93 -1.19
N ILE A 310 18.68 29.00 -0.39
CA ILE A 310 17.67 30.06 -0.49
C ILE A 310 17.73 30.74 -1.86
N SER A 311 18.91 31.16 -2.32
CA SER A 311 19.04 31.89 -3.58
C SER A 311 18.71 31.04 -4.81
N THR A 312 18.93 29.73 -4.73
CA THR A 312 18.78 28.80 -5.88
C THR A 312 17.40 28.14 -5.92
N TYR A 313 16.80 27.87 -4.75
CA TYR A 313 15.58 27.05 -4.68
C TYR A 313 14.39 27.76 -4.05
N ALA A 314 14.53 28.82 -3.25
CA ALA A 314 13.37 29.43 -2.59
C ALA A 314 12.58 30.39 -3.51
N PRO A 315 11.23 30.44 -3.39
CA PRO A 315 10.38 29.45 -2.71
C PRO A 315 10.17 28.20 -3.59
N MET A 316 10.13 27.03 -2.97
CA MET A 316 9.87 25.74 -3.62
C MET A 316 8.80 24.97 -2.87
N GLY A 317 8.08 24.07 -3.57
CA GLY A 317 7.23 23.08 -2.92
C GLY A 317 6.18 23.69 -2.02
N GLU A 318 5.37 24.63 -2.53
CA GLU A 318 4.35 25.32 -1.71
C GLU A 318 3.36 24.34 -1.04
N ARG A 319 3.21 23.12 -1.55
CA ARG A 319 2.37 22.09 -0.94
C ARG A 319 3.12 21.14 -0.02
N PHE A 320 4.46 21.15 -0.06
CA PHE A 320 5.30 20.23 0.69
C PHE A 320 5.25 20.56 2.18
N ARG A 321 4.79 19.60 2.98
CA ARG A 321 4.51 19.76 4.41
C ARG A 321 5.37 18.85 5.26
N SER A 322 5.50 17.60 4.85
CA SER A 322 6.10 16.57 5.67
C SER A 322 7.17 15.77 4.94
N TRP A 323 8.16 15.38 5.73
CA TRP A 323 9.18 14.45 5.32
C TRP A 323 9.36 13.38 6.40
N HIS A 324 9.11 12.14 6.01
CA HIS A 324 9.21 10.98 6.86
C HIS A 324 10.48 10.24 6.50
N CYS A 325 11.47 10.35 7.39
CA CYS A 325 12.76 9.71 7.23
C CYS A 325 12.71 8.35 7.94
N ALA A 326 12.56 7.28 7.16
CA ALA A 326 12.53 5.93 7.71
C ALA A 326 13.96 5.36 7.87
N CYS A 327 14.12 4.44 8.81
CA CYS A 327 15.42 3.90 9.23
C CYS A 327 15.40 2.37 9.12
N PHE A 328 15.56 1.84 7.91
CA PHE A 328 15.55 0.38 7.73
C PHE A 328 16.95 -0.25 7.74
N TYR A 329 18.02 0.52 7.48
CA TYR A 329 19.36 -0.04 7.29
C TYR A 329 20.48 0.59 8.13
N LYS A 330 21.58 -0.16 8.28
CA LYS A 330 22.77 0.19 9.09
C LYS A 330 23.60 1.38 8.53
N TRP A 331 23.28 1.87 7.34
CA TRP A 331 23.99 2.97 6.66
C TRP A 331 23.44 4.34 7.06
N ARG A 332 23.34 4.56 8.37
CA ARG A 332 22.68 5.75 8.91
C ARG A 332 23.57 6.98 8.71
N ALA A 333 23.07 7.97 7.96
CA ALA A 333 23.62 9.33 7.99
C ALA A 333 23.64 9.82 9.44
N SER A 334 24.61 10.65 9.81
CA SER A 334 24.65 11.18 11.16
C SER A 334 23.39 12.01 11.47
N ASP A 335 22.96 12.02 12.73
CA ASP A 335 21.84 12.89 13.16
C ASP A 335 22.14 14.37 12.85
N GLU A 336 23.42 14.76 12.78
CA GLU A 336 23.85 16.10 12.35
C GLU A 336 23.57 16.37 10.87
N GLU A 337 23.79 15.42 9.97
CA GLU A 337 23.50 15.56 8.54
C GLU A 337 22.00 15.63 8.27
N ILE A 338 21.23 14.77 8.92
CA ILE A 338 19.77 14.75 8.80
C ILE A 338 19.19 16.07 9.31
N ALA A 339 19.67 16.55 10.47
CA ALA A 339 19.29 17.86 11.01
C ALA A 339 19.56 18.99 10.01
N LYS A 340 20.74 18.99 9.37
CA LYS A 340 21.07 19.98 8.33
C LYS A 340 20.13 19.89 7.14
N CYS A 341 19.84 18.69 6.61
CA CYS A 341 18.88 18.52 5.51
C CYS A 341 17.50 19.08 5.86
N ILE A 342 16.98 18.76 7.04
CA ILE A 342 15.68 19.27 7.52
C ILE A 342 15.69 20.80 7.56
N LEU A 343 16.75 21.40 8.14
CA LEU A 343 16.89 22.86 8.21
C LEU A 343 17.08 23.53 6.85
N LEU A 344 17.70 22.88 5.87
CA LEU A 344 17.84 23.42 4.52
C LEU A 344 16.50 23.37 3.77
N LEU A 345 15.74 22.27 3.87
CA LEU A 345 14.39 22.15 3.29
C LEU A 345 13.43 23.18 3.91
N ALA A 346 13.49 23.33 5.23
CA ALA A 346 12.82 24.38 6.00
C ALA A 346 13.02 25.80 5.46
N LEU A 347 14.22 26.14 4.97
CA LEU A 347 14.50 27.47 4.42
C LEU A 347 13.89 27.69 3.04
N VAL A 348 13.69 26.63 2.26
CA VAL A 348 13.25 26.74 0.86
C VAL A 348 11.78 26.36 0.65
N CYS A 349 11.20 25.57 1.55
CA CYS A 349 9.82 25.10 1.51
C CYS A 349 8.95 25.81 2.57
N PRO A 350 8.14 26.82 2.20
CA PRO A 350 7.48 27.69 3.17
C PRO A 350 6.43 26.99 4.05
N ASN A 351 5.89 25.85 3.60
CA ASN A 351 4.88 25.07 4.34
C ASN A 351 5.43 23.80 4.99
N PHE A 352 6.74 23.56 4.89
CA PHE A 352 7.39 22.42 5.52
C PHE A 352 7.41 22.61 7.03
N ASN A 353 6.70 21.72 7.75
CA ASN A 353 6.49 21.87 9.18
C ASN A 353 6.56 20.54 9.95
N LYS A 354 6.83 19.43 9.25
CA LYS A 354 6.91 18.11 9.86
C LYS A 354 8.10 17.33 9.31
N ALA A 355 8.96 16.89 10.21
CA ALA A 355 9.93 15.83 9.96
C ALA A 355 9.60 14.68 10.92
N SER A 356 9.60 13.45 10.44
CA SER A 356 9.41 12.26 11.31
C SER A 356 10.61 11.35 11.20
N VAL A 357 11.12 10.87 12.34
CA VAL A 357 12.21 9.89 12.46
C VAL A 357 11.83 8.86 13.51
N SER A 358 12.60 7.77 13.64
CA SER A 358 12.36 6.77 14.68
C SER A 358 12.41 7.36 16.09
N SER A 359 11.65 6.79 17.04
CA SER A 359 11.58 7.30 18.42
C SER A 359 12.95 7.40 19.09
N ASP A 360 13.86 6.47 18.78
CA ASP A 360 15.20 6.43 19.35
C ASP A 360 16.10 7.54 18.80
N ALA A 361 15.85 7.98 17.55
CA ALA A 361 16.61 9.03 16.88
C ALA A 361 16.13 10.45 17.24
N GLN A 362 14.86 10.60 17.64
CA GLN A 362 14.19 11.88 17.80
C GLN A 362 14.96 12.85 18.72
N LYS A 363 15.40 12.39 19.90
CA LYS A 363 16.10 13.27 20.86
C LYS A 363 17.44 13.75 20.31
N ALA A 364 18.25 12.84 19.78
CA ALA A 364 19.56 13.17 19.23
C ALA A 364 19.45 14.12 18.04
N LEU A 365 18.45 13.91 17.18
CA LEU A 365 18.17 14.79 16.05
C LEU A 365 17.76 16.20 16.51
N MET A 366 16.89 16.33 17.51
CA MET A 366 16.49 17.65 18.02
C MET A 366 17.67 18.41 18.62
N ASP A 367 18.56 17.73 19.33
CA ASP A 367 19.79 18.35 19.86
C ASP A 367 20.75 18.76 18.73
N ALA A 368 20.88 17.93 17.69
CA ALA A 368 21.65 18.25 16.49
C ALA A 368 21.07 19.44 15.72
N MET A 369 19.75 19.55 15.58
CA MET A 369 19.08 20.71 14.97
C MET A 369 19.35 21.99 15.75
N ARG A 370 19.24 21.96 17.08
CA ARG A 370 19.56 23.12 17.94
C ARG A 370 21.01 23.56 17.77
N LYS A 371 21.93 22.60 17.70
CA LYS A 371 23.36 22.89 17.45
C LYS A 371 23.56 23.50 16.06
N ALA A 372 22.93 22.94 15.03
CA ALA A 372 23.05 23.40 13.64
C ALA A 372 22.49 24.81 13.42
N VAL A 373 21.35 25.17 14.02
CA VAL A 373 20.76 26.53 13.92
C VAL A 373 21.71 27.60 14.47
N ASN A 374 22.51 27.27 15.49
CA ASN A 374 23.48 28.18 16.09
C ASN A 374 24.86 28.15 15.41
N SER A 375 25.01 27.42 14.31
CA SER A 375 26.26 27.42 13.53
C SER A 375 26.31 28.62 12.57
N ALA A 376 27.53 29.05 12.21
CA ALA A 376 27.78 30.26 11.41
C ALA A 376 26.98 30.34 10.11
N GLY A 377 26.69 29.20 9.47
CA GLY A 377 25.92 29.17 8.23
C GLY A 377 24.42 29.43 8.40
N PHE A 378 23.81 28.91 9.48
CA PHE A 378 22.38 29.05 9.73
C PHE A 378 22.03 30.28 10.57
N GLU A 379 22.99 30.86 11.30
CA GLU A 379 22.76 32.02 12.17
C GLU A 379 22.14 33.20 11.40
N ARG A 380 22.58 33.44 10.16
CA ARG A 380 22.03 34.49 9.26
C ARG A 380 20.54 34.30 8.95
N HIS A 381 20.06 33.06 9.00
CA HIS A 381 18.69 32.66 8.66
C HIS A 381 17.91 32.15 9.88
N ALA A 382 18.48 32.25 11.08
CA ALA A 382 17.89 31.73 12.31
C ALA A 382 16.51 32.33 12.61
N TRP A 383 16.27 33.57 12.20
CA TRP A 383 14.96 34.20 12.37
C TRP A 383 13.87 33.47 11.56
N GLN A 384 14.14 33.05 10.32
CA GLN A 384 13.18 32.29 9.49
C GLN A 384 12.88 30.93 10.13
N LEU A 385 13.94 30.23 10.56
CA LEU A 385 13.85 28.92 11.21
C LEU A 385 13.11 28.97 12.56
N ARG A 386 13.21 30.06 13.32
CA ARG A 386 12.46 30.23 14.57
C ARG A 386 10.95 30.32 14.35
N HIS A 387 10.51 30.86 13.22
CA HIS A 387 9.07 30.95 12.89
C HIS A 387 8.45 29.62 12.49
N MET A 388 9.28 28.64 12.11
CA MET A 388 8.80 27.29 11.83
C MET A 388 8.34 26.53 13.08
N HIS A 389 8.48 27.13 14.27
CA HIS A 389 8.21 26.49 15.54
C HIS A 389 8.92 25.14 15.59
N LEU A 390 10.25 25.12 15.68
CA LEU A 390 11.01 23.87 15.81
C LEU A 390 10.50 22.99 16.98
N ASP A 391 9.89 23.59 18.00
CA ASP A 391 9.23 22.88 19.11
C ASP A 391 7.86 22.26 18.74
N ARG A 392 7.28 22.65 17.60
CA ARG A 392 6.07 22.10 16.97
C ARG A 392 6.35 21.26 15.72
N LEU A 393 7.62 21.03 15.34
CA LEU A 393 7.93 19.91 14.46
C LEU A 393 7.37 18.68 15.15
N ASP A 394 6.20 18.24 14.69
CA ASP A 394 5.52 17.08 15.23
C ASP A 394 6.32 15.88 14.78
N MET A 395 7.35 15.59 15.56
CA MET A 395 8.16 14.38 15.50
C MET A 395 7.26 13.25 15.98
N ALA A 396 6.27 12.93 15.15
CA ALA A 396 5.35 11.85 15.38
C ALA A 396 6.15 10.54 15.36
N LYS A 397 5.80 9.63 16.26
CA LYS A 397 6.38 8.29 16.28
C LYS A 397 6.01 7.62 14.96
N CYS A 398 7.01 7.29 14.14
CA CYS A 398 6.85 6.41 12.98
C CYS A 398 6.48 5.00 13.43
#